data_AF-A0A7Y2LZW7-F1
#
_entry.id   AF-A0A7Y2LZW7-F1
#
_cell.length_a   1.000
_cell.length_b   1.000
_cell.length_c   1.000
_cell.angle_alpha   90.00
_cell.angle_beta   90.00
_cell.angle_gamma   90.00
#
_symmetry.space_group_name_H-M   'P 1'
#
loop_
_entity.id
_entity.type
_entity.pdbx_description
1 polymer ?
#
loop_
_entity_poly.entity_id
_entity_poly.type
_entity_poly.pdbx_seq_one_letter_code
_entity_poly.pdbx_strand_id
1 'polypeptide(L)'
;MAALRLLSLSRRARAILRAGAGAGILIAVLVAVGGGAFVRGLAAVSPLTVAAALALSAVATVAAAVRWHTVARRLDVPIRLSAAVAACYRSQLLNSVLPGGVVGDVHRAVAHGLDVGRVAQASRAVAAERIGGQIVQLVFAASVLVIIGARAYEPVAGALGLAAVVAAVV
;
A
#
# COMPACT_ATOMS: atom_id res chain seq x y z
N MET A 1 -11.74 13.85 -23.70
CA MET A 1 -10.57 14.41 -24.44
C MET A 1 -9.31 14.61 -23.60
N ALA A 2 -9.37 14.92 -22.29
CA ALA A 2 -8.16 15.06 -21.44
C ALA A 2 -7.40 13.72 -21.23
N ALA A 3 -8.12 12.59 -21.08
CA ALA A 3 -7.54 11.26 -20.90
C ALA A 3 -6.67 10.80 -22.10
N LEU A 4 -7.03 11.20 -23.33
CA LEU A 4 -6.26 10.91 -24.55
C LEU A 4 -4.96 11.73 -24.64
N ARG A 5 -4.89 12.92 -24.01
CA ARG A 5 -3.66 13.74 -23.95
C ARG A 5 -2.67 13.27 -22.87
N LEU A 6 -3.12 12.51 -21.87
CA LEU A 6 -2.23 11.95 -20.83
C LEU A 6 -1.44 10.72 -21.35
N LEU A 7 -1.97 10.02 -22.36
CA LEU A 7 -1.32 8.88 -23.00
C LEU A 7 -0.12 9.28 -23.89
N SER A 8 -0.04 10.55 -24.34
CA SER A 8 1.07 11.07 -25.15
C SER A 8 2.20 11.72 -24.34
N LEU A 9 2.07 11.80 -23.01
CA LEU A 9 3.10 12.42 -22.17
C LEU A 9 4.35 11.53 -22.06
N SER A 10 5.53 12.14 -22.03
CA SER A 10 6.78 11.43 -21.79
C SER A 10 6.81 10.84 -20.37
N ARG A 11 7.61 9.78 -20.14
CA ARG A 11 7.78 9.17 -18.80
C ARG A 11 8.16 10.22 -17.74
N ARG A 12 8.97 11.21 -18.12
CA ARG A 12 9.39 12.33 -17.25
C ARG A 12 8.23 13.25 -16.91
N ALA A 13 7.40 13.64 -17.88
CA ALA A 13 6.23 14.48 -17.63
C ALA A 13 5.23 13.80 -16.69
N ARG A 14 4.98 12.49 -16.84
CA ARG A 14 4.16 11.73 -15.88
C ARG A 14 4.75 11.69 -14.47
N ALA A 15 6.06 11.50 -14.34
CA ALA A 15 6.73 11.48 -13.04
C ALA A 15 6.61 12.85 -12.33
N ILE A 16 6.81 13.94 -13.07
CA ILE A 16 6.67 15.31 -12.55
C ILE A 16 5.23 15.59 -12.13
N LEU A 17 4.24 15.23 -12.96
CA LEU A 17 2.83 15.38 -12.61
C LEU A 17 2.45 14.59 -11.35
N ARG A 18 2.95 13.35 -11.19
CA ARG A 18 2.72 12.54 -9.99
C ARG A 18 3.35 13.16 -8.75
N ALA A 19 4.61 13.62 -8.85
CA ALA A 19 5.28 14.30 -7.75
C ALA A 19 4.57 15.61 -7.38
N GLY A 20 4.16 16.40 -8.38
CA GLY A 20 3.40 17.64 -8.20
C GLY A 20 2.03 17.39 -7.57
N ALA A 21 1.31 16.35 -7.99
CA ALA A 21 0.05 15.95 -7.37
C ALA A 21 0.26 15.53 -5.91
N GLY A 22 1.27 14.71 -5.62
CA GLY A 22 1.63 14.32 -4.25
C GLY A 22 1.96 15.52 -3.37
N ALA A 23 2.77 16.46 -3.87
CA ALA A 23 3.08 17.71 -3.16
C ALA A 23 1.83 18.56 -2.94
N GLY A 24 0.97 18.69 -3.96
CA GLY A 24 -0.29 19.43 -3.87
C GLY A 24 -1.22 18.86 -2.79
N ILE A 25 -1.31 17.53 -2.67
CA ILE A 25 -2.06 16.87 -1.59
C ILE A 25 -1.49 17.23 -0.23
N LEU A 26 -0.18 17.12 -0.05
CA LEU A 26 0.45 17.43 1.24
C LEU A 26 0.26 18.89 1.63
N ILE A 27 0.37 19.82 0.68
CA ILE A 27 0.09 21.25 0.89
C ILE A 27 -1.38 21.47 1.25
N ALA A 28 -2.31 20.85 0.52
CA ALA A 28 -3.74 20.98 0.81
C ALA A 28 -4.08 20.46 2.22
N VAL A 29 -3.51 19.32 2.64
CA VAL A 29 -3.67 18.79 4.00
C VAL A 29 -3.09 19.76 5.03
N LEU A 30 -1.89 20.30 4.78
CA LEU A 30 -1.26 21.24 5.70
C LEU A 30 -2.06 22.53 5.86
N VAL A 31 -2.61 23.07 4.77
CA VAL A 31 -3.47 24.26 4.79
C VAL A 31 -4.80 23.96 5.49
N ALA A 32 -5.41 22.81 5.23
CA ALA A 32 -6.70 22.44 5.81
C ALA A 32 -6.63 22.13 7.31
N VAL A 33 -5.57 21.44 7.76
CA VAL A 33 -5.46 20.92 9.14
C VAL A 33 -4.53 21.78 10.01
N GLY A 34 -3.60 22.52 9.40
CA GLY A 34 -2.61 23.36 10.06
C GLY A 34 -1.45 22.58 10.67
N GLY A 35 -0.27 23.22 10.78
CA GLY A 35 0.91 22.61 11.38
C GLY A 35 0.78 22.32 12.88
N GLY A 36 -0.03 23.10 13.61
CA GLY A 36 -0.22 22.91 15.05
C GLY A 36 -0.87 21.58 15.42
N ALA A 37 -1.79 21.07 14.60
CA ALA A 37 -2.39 19.75 14.80
C ALA A 37 -1.36 18.62 14.63
N PHE A 38 -0.45 18.76 13.66
CA PHE A 38 0.66 17.83 13.46
C PHE A 38 1.59 17.77 14.68
N VAL A 39 2.02 18.94 15.20
CA VAL A 39 2.89 19.02 16.38
C VAL A 39 2.20 18.41 17.61
N ARG A 40 0.91 18.69 17.82
CA ARG A 40 0.15 18.07 18.92
C ARG A 40 0.05 16.55 18.77
N GLY A 41 -0.17 16.06 17.55
CA GLY A 41 -0.19 14.62 17.28
C GLY A 41 1.14 13.96 17.59
N LEU A 42 2.25 14.59 17.19
CA LEU A 42 3.60 14.10 17.48
C LEU A 42 3.90 14.11 18.99
N ALA A 43 3.48 15.16 19.71
CA ALA A 43 3.63 15.25 21.16
C ALA A 43 2.78 14.22 21.92
N ALA A 44 1.70 13.71 21.32
CA ALA A 44 0.86 12.67 21.90
C ALA A 44 1.43 11.23 21.72
N VAL A 45 2.50 11.07 20.93
CA VAL A 45 3.14 9.76 20.75
C VAL A 45 3.80 9.33 22.06
N SER A 46 3.29 8.24 22.62
CA SER A 46 3.81 7.60 23.83
C SER A 46 4.52 6.29 23.50
N PRO A 47 5.39 5.77 24.39
CA PRO A 47 5.99 4.45 24.24
C PRO A 47 4.96 3.34 24.05
N LEU A 48 3.80 3.44 24.72
CA LEU A 48 2.72 2.47 24.59
C LEU A 48 2.11 2.50 23.18
N THR A 49 1.86 3.68 22.62
CA THR A 49 1.33 3.79 21.24
C THR A 49 2.32 3.29 20.20
N VAL A 50 3.63 3.49 20.42
CA VAL A 50 4.68 2.94 19.55
C VAL A 50 4.72 1.41 19.66
N ALA A 51 4.68 0.87 20.87
CA ALA A 51 4.66 -0.58 21.09
C ALA A 51 3.42 -1.22 20.46
N ALA A 52 2.24 -0.60 20.60
CA ALA A 52 1.00 -1.06 19.97
C ALA A 52 1.10 -1.02 18.44
N ALA A 53 1.63 0.06 17.86
CA ALA A 53 1.83 0.17 16.42
C ALA A 53 2.80 -0.90 15.88
N LEU A 54 3.90 -1.18 16.59
CA LEU A 54 4.84 -2.23 16.24
C LEU A 54 4.20 -3.63 16.33
N ALA A 55 3.45 -3.90 17.40
CA ALA A 55 2.76 -5.17 17.59
C ALA A 55 1.71 -5.40 16.49
N LEU A 56 0.88 -4.40 16.20
CA LEU A 56 -0.12 -4.47 15.13
C LEU A 56 0.55 -4.65 13.76
N SER A 57 1.66 -3.95 13.50
CA SER A 57 2.42 -4.09 12.26
C SER A 57 3.04 -5.48 12.11
N ALA A 58 3.53 -6.06 13.21
CA ALA A 58 4.04 -7.43 13.22
C ALA A 58 2.92 -8.45 12.97
N VAL A 59 1.76 -8.31 13.63
CA VAL A 59 0.59 -9.16 13.38
C VAL A 59 0.13 -9.06 11.93
N ALA A 60 0.02 -7.84 11.39
CA ALA A 60 -0.34 -7.62 9.99
C ALA A 60 0.67 -8.26 9.03
N THR A 61 1.97 -8.15 9.32
CA THR A 61 3.04 -8.78 8.53
C THR A 61 2.94 -10.30 8.54
N VAL A 62 2.73 -10.91 9.70
CA VAL A 62 2.56 -12.36 9.82
C VAL A 62 1.29 -12.82 9.10
N ALA A 63 0.17 -12.09 9.24
CA ALA A 63 -1.06 -12.41 8.52
C ALA A 63 -0.86 -12.36 6.99
N ALA A 64 -0.15 -11.35 6.47
CA ALA A 64 0.23 -11.28 5.05
C ALA A 64 1.11 -12.46 4.63
N ALA A 65 2.08 -12.85 5.46
CA ALA A 65 2.94 -14.01 5.20
C ALA A 65 2.18 -15.34 5.20
N VAL A 66 1.24 -15.56 6.13
CA VAL A 66 0.36 -16.74 6.18
C VAL A 66 -0.49 -16.81 4.91
N ARG A 67 -1.01 -15.67 4.48
CA ARG A 67 -1.83 -15.57 3.27
C ARG A 67 -1.01 -15.90 2.03
N TRP A 68 0.19 -15.32 1.90
CA TRP A 68 1.10 -15.66 0.81
C TRP A 68 1.48 -17.13 0.82
N HIS A 69 1.85 -17.68 1.98
CA HIS A 69 2.14 -19.10 2.17
C HIS A 69 1.00 -20.00 1.66
N THR A 70 -0.24 -19.65 2.01
CA THR A 70 -1.43 -20.39 1.58
C THR A 70 -1.66 -20.31 0.07
N VAL A 71 -1.55 -19.11 -0.51
CA VAL A 71 -1.71 -18.89 -1.96
C VAL A 71 -0.61 -19.62 -2.74
N ALA A 72 0.64 -19.54 -2.28
CA ALA A 72 1.80 -20.16 -2.89
C ALA A 72 1.69 -21.70 -2.89
N ARG A 73 1.20 -22.30 -1.79
CA ARG A 73 0.90 -23.73 -1.73
C ARG A 73 -0.19 -24.15 -2.71
N ARG A 74 -1.27 -23.38 -2.84
CA ARG A 74 -2.35 -23.66 -3.82
C ARG A 74 -1.90 -23.50 -5.28
N LEU A 75 -0.85 -22.72 -5.50
CA LEU A 75 -0.21 -22.54 -6.79
C LEU A 75 1.03 -23.42 -6.95
N ASP A 76 1.21 -24.48 -6.16
CA ASP A 76 2.30 -25.47 -6.36
C ASP A 76 3.72 -24.87 -6.37
N VAL A 77 3.90 -23.76 -5.64
CA VAL A 77 5.18 -23.07 -5.39
C VAL A 77 5.37 -22.84 -3.89
N PRO A 78 5.38 -23.91 -3.07
CA PRO A 78 5.33 -23.79 -1.61
C PRO A 78 6.53 -23.01 -1.08
N ILE A 79 6.29 -22.17 -0.08
CA ILE A 79 7.31 -21.43 0.68
C ILE A 79 7.15 -21.74 2.15
N ARG A 80 8.23 -21.84 2.93
CA ARG A 80 8.12 -21.99 4.39
C ARG A 80 7.56 -20.70 5.00
N LEU A 81 6.68 -20.81 6.01
CA LEU A 81 6.07 -19.62 6.63
C LEU A 81 7.12 -18.65 7.19
N SER A 82 8.17 -19.16 7.84
CA SER A 82 9.28 -18.32 8.35
C SER A 82 10.01 -17.57 7.23
N ALA A 83 10.26 -18.23 6.09
CA ALA A 83 10.84 -17.59 4.91
C ALA A 83 9.90 -16.54 4.32
N ALA A 84 8.58 -16.82 4.29
CA ALA A 84 7.58 -15.86 3.86
C ALA A 84 7.55 -14.60 4.74
N VAL A 85 7.62 -14.76 6.07
CA VAL A 85 7.68 -13.62 7.01
C VAL A 85 8.94 -12.77 6.75
N ALA A 86 10.11 -13.40 6.64
CA ALA A 86 11.36 -12.69 6.37
C ALA A 86 11.32 -11.93 5.04
N ALA A 87 10.78 -12.56 4.00
CA ALA A 87 10.60 -11.93 2.69
C ALA A 87 9.55 -10.80 2.70
N CYS A 88 8.49 -10.90 3.51
CA CYS A 88 7.54 -9.80 3.73
C CYS A 88 8.22 -8.59 4.40
N TYR A 89 9.04 -8.78 5.44
CA TYR A 89 9.79 -7.68 6.05
C TYR A 89 10.75 -7.02 5.05
N ARG A 90 11.51 -7.82 4.29
CA ARG A 90 12.40 -7.31 3.25
C ARG A 90 11.64 -6.53 2.18
N SER A 91 10.51 -7.07 1.74
CA SER A 91 9.64 -6.41 0.75
C SER A 91 9.12 -5.07 1.24
N GLN A 92 8.64 -5.01 2.49
CA GLN A 92 8.15 -3.78 3.11
C GLN A 92 9.26 -2.72 3.22
N LEU A 93 10.44 -3.11 3.70
CA LEU A 93 11.60 -2.20 3.77
C LEU A 93 11.94 -1.63 2.40
N LEU A 94 12.08 -2.49 1.38
CA LEU A 94 12.38 -2.06 0.02
C LEU A 94 11.30 -1.14 -0.55
N ASN A 95 10.02 -1.42 -0.30
CA ASN A 95 8.92 -0.59 -0.76
C ASN A 95 8.85 0.78 -0.05
N SER A 96 9.37 0.88 1.17
CA SER A 96 9.45 2.15 1.92
C SER A 96 10.62 3.03 1.49
N VAL A 97 11.76 2.44 1.11
CA VAL A 97 12.97 3.21 0.74
C VAL A 97 13.11 3.44 -0.76
N LEU A 98 12.55 2.57 -1.60
CA LEU A 98 12.65 2.68 -3.06
C LEU A 98 11.40 3.35 -3.66
N PRO A 99 11.57 4.16 -4.72
CA PRO A 99 10.44 4.74 -5.43
C PRO A 99 9.57 3.64 -6.07
N GLY A 100 8.25 3.82 -5.99
CA GLY A 100 7.26 2.96 -6.65
C GLY A 100 6.54 1.97 -5.75
N GLY A 101 7.01 1.70 -4.52
CA GLY A 101 6.25 0.97 -3.49
C GLY A 101 5.87 -0.48 -3.81
N VAL A 102 6.46 -1.05 -4.87
CA VAL A 102 6.23 -2.45 -5.32
C VAL A 102 7.52 -3.22 -5.61
N VAL A 103 8.68 -2.56 -5.56
CA VAL A 103 9.97 -3.16 -5.92
C VAL A 103 10.32 -4.33 -5.00
N GLY A 104 10.01 -4.22 -3.71
CA GLY A 104 10.16 -5.32 -2.76
C GLY A 104 9.32 -6.54 -3.10
N ASP A 105 8.12 -6.33 -3.64
CA ASP A 105 7.22 -7.42 -4.05
C ASP A 105 7.74 -8.15 -5.28
N VAL A 106 8.24 -7.38 -6.25
CA VAL A 106 8.91 -7.93 -7.42
C VAL A 106 10.13 -8.73 -6.98
N HIS A 107 10.94 -8.20 -6.06
CA HIS A 107 12.11 -8.90 -5.53
C HIS A 107 11.72 -10.24 -4.89
N ARG A 108 10.71 -10.29 -3.99
CA ARG A 108 10.31 -11.57 -3.38
C ARG A 108 9.70 -12.54 -4.39
N ALA A 109 8.98 -12.04 -5.40
CA ALA A 109 8.41 -12.86 -6.46
C ALA A 109 9.49 -13.52 -7.32
N VAL A 110 10.48 -12.74 -7.76
CA VAL A 110 11.58 -13.21 -8.60
C VAL A 110 12.50 -14.13 -7.81
N ALA A 111 12.93 -13.74 -6.60
CA ALA A 111 13.83 -14.56 -5.78
C ALA A 111 13.20 -15.92 -5.47
N HIS A 112 11.98 -15.95 -4.93
CA HIS A 112 11.27 -17.20 -4.67
C HIS A 112 11.04 -18.01 -5.95
N GLY A 113 10.70 -17.30 -7.03
CA GLY A 113 10.50 -17.89 -8.35
C GLY A 113 11.73 -18.58 -8.93
N LEU A 114 12.91 -18.02 -8.73
CA LEU A 114 14.19 -18.62 -9.12
C LEU A 114 14.53 -19.82 -8.24
N ASP A 115 14.32 -19.72 -6.92
CA ASP A 115 14.58 -20.81 -5.97
C ASP A 115 13.77 -22.08 -6.30
N VAL A 116 12.55 -21.93 -6.81
CA VAL A 116 11.66 -23.05 -7.19
C VAL A 116 11.61 -23.32 -8.70
N GLY A 117 12.36 -22.57 -9.52
CA GLY A 117 12.36 -22.70 -10.99
C GLY A 117 11.04 -22.32 -11.69
N ARG A 118 10.13 -21.60 -11.02
CA ARG A 118 8.77 -21.27 -11.52
C ARG A 118 8.41 -19.79 -11.30
N VAL A 119 9.20 -18.88 -11.87
CA VAL A 119 9.07 -17.42 -11.70
C VAL A 119 7.67 -16.87 -12.01
N ALA A 120 7.05 -17.30 -13.11
CA ALA A 120 5.72 -16.81 -13.47
C ALA A 120 4.66 -17.17 -12.42
N GLN A 121 4.73 -18.37 -11.86
CA GLN A 121 3.77 -18.85 -10.87
C GLN A 121 4.00 -18.23 -9.49
N ALA A 122 5.26 -18.08 -9.07
CA ALA A 122 5.62 -17.32 -7.88
C ALA A 122 5.17 -15.85 -7.96
N SER A 123 5.32 -15.23 -9.14
CA SER A 123 4.84 -13.87 -9.39
C SER A 123 3.31 -13.76 -9.30
N ARG A 124 2.58 -14.73 -9.86
CA ARG A 124 1.12 -14.80 -9.72
C ARG A 124 0.69 -14.98 -8.26
N ALA A 125 1.44 -15.74 -7.46
CA ALA A 125 1.16 -15.92 -6.04
C ALA A 125 1.28 -14.60 -5.27
N VAL A 126 2.35 -13.83 -5.51
CA VAL A 126 2.57 -12.51 -4.89
C VAL A 126 1.53 -11.50 -5.36
N ALA A 127 1.20 -11.47 -6.66
CA ALA A 127 0.18 -10.58 -7.20
C ALA A 127 -1.21 -10.88 -6.62
N ALA A 128 -1.61 -12.16 -6.57
CA ALA A 128 -2.88 -12.58 -6.00
C ALA A 128 -2.99 -12.22 -4.51
N GLU A 129 -1.89 -12.39 -3.77
CA GLU A 129 -1.80 -11.92 -2.38
C GLU A 129 -1.96 -10.39 -2.32
N ARG A 130 -1.24 -9.61 -3.10
CA ARG A 130 -1.37 -8.15 -3.02
C ARG A 130 -2.77 -7.65 -3.41
N ILE A 131 -3.36 -8.19 -4.47
CA ILE A 131 -4.71 -7.82 -4.94
C ILE A 131 -5.76 -8.21 -3.90
N GLY A 132 -5.71 -9.43 -3.35
CA GLY A 132 -6.66 -9.87 -2.34
C GLY A 132 -6.61 -9.01 -1.08
N GLY A 133 -5.40 -8.58 -0.66
CA GLY A 133 -5.25 -7.67 0.47
C GLY A 133 -5.88 -6.31 0.20
N GLN A 134 -5.67 -5.76 -0.99
CA GLN A 134 -6.25 -4.48 -1.38
C GLN A 134 -7.79 -4.54 -1.46
N ILE A 135 -8.35 -5.60 -2.01
CA ILE A 135 -9.81 -5.80 -2.09
C ILE A 135 -10.41 -5.83 -0.68
N VAL A 136 -9.84 -6.65 0.21
CA VAL A 136 -10.31 -6.74 1.60
C VAL A 136 -10.22 -5.38 2.30
N GLN A 137 -9.10 -4.67 2.13
CA GLN A 137 -8.90 -3.36 2.75
C GLN A 137 -9.89 -2.32 2.21
N LEU A 138 -10.15 -2.30 0.90
CA LEU A 138 -11.14 -1.41 0.29
C LEU A 138 -12.55 -1.71 0.79
N VAL A 139 -12.95 -2.98 0.82
CA VAL A 139 -14.27 -3.40 1.31
C VAL A 139 -14.43 -3.07 2.79
N PHE A 140 -13.40 -3.32 3.60
CA PHE A 140 -13.43 -3.02 5.03
C PHE A 140 -13.53 -1.51 5.27
N ALA A 141 -12.72 -0.69 4.58
CA ALA A 141 -12.77 0.76 4.69
C ALA A 141 -14.13 1.32 4.26
N ALA A 142 -14.69 0.83 3.15
CA ALA A 142 -16.02 1.23 2.69
C ALA A 142 -17.12 0.84 3.69
N SER A 143 -17.03 -0.35 4.27
CA SER A 143 -18.00 -0.84 5.27
C SER A 143 -17.98 0.03 6.52
N VAL A 144 -16.79 0.33 7.05
CA VAL A 144 -16.61 1.23 8.21
C VAL A 144 -17.19 2.61 7.92
N LEU A 145 -16.96 3.14 6.72
CA LEU A 145 -17.49 4.44 6.32
C LEU A 145 -19.03 4.46 6.26
N VAL A 146 -19.64 3.38 5.74
CA VAL A 146 -21.10 3.24 5.73
C VAL A 146 -21.65 3.16 7.15
N ILE A 147 -21.00 2.40 8.04
CA ILE A 147 -21.44 2.20 9.43
C ILE A 147 -21.35 3.52 10.24
N ILE A 148 -20.24 4.25 10.12
CA ILE A 148 -20.02 5.52 10.84
C ILE A 148 -20.88 6.65 10.24
N GLY A 149 -21.37 6.48 9.01
CA GLY A 149 -22.20 7.43 8.29
C GLY A 149 -21.36 8.48 7.57
N ALA A 150 -21.52 8.58 6.25
CA ALA A 150 -20.77 9.52 5.40
C ALA A 150 -20.99 11.00 5.78
N ARG A 151 -22.05 11.33 6.54
CA ARG A 151 -22.36 12.69 7.00
C ARG A 151 -21.57 13.12 8.24
N ALA A 152 -20.94 12.19 8.97
CA ALA A 152 -20.07 12.53 10.10
C ALA A 152 -18.68 13.03 9.66
N TYR A 153 -18.35 12.91 8.36
CA TYR A 153 -17.06 13.32 7.79
C TYR A 153 -17.26 14.04 6.45
N GLU A 154 -17.57 15.34 6.47
CA GLU A 154 -17.45 16.27 5.33
C GLU A 154 -16.15 16.09 4.49
N PRO A 155 -14.97 15.77 5.07
CA PRO A 155 -13.74 15.57 4.29
C PRO A 155 -13.69 14.27 3.47
N VAL A 156 -14.59 13.31 3.69
CA VAL A 156 -14.55 12.00 3.02
C VAL A 156 -14.86 12.11 1.53
N ALA A 157 -15.77 13.00 1.14
CA ALA A 157 -16.03 13.25 -0.28
C ALA A 157 -14.77 13.79 -0.99
N GLY A 158 -14.03 14.67 -0.32
CA GLY A 158 -12.75 15.18 -0.80
C GLY A 158 -11.65 14.12 -0.85
N ALA A 159 -11.56 13.26 0.17
CA ALA A 159 -10.58 12.17 0.23
C ALA A 159 -10.86 11.06 -0.80
N LEU A 160 -12.14 10.70 -1.02
CA LEU A 160 -12.56 9.76 -2.05
C LEU A 160 -12.36 10.34 -3.46
N GLY A 161 -12.69 11.62 -3.65
CA GLY A 161 -12.42 12.35 -4.90
C GLY A 161 -10.93 12.39 -5.20
N LEU A 162 -10.10 12.64 -4.19
CA LEU A 162 -8.64 12.64 -4.34
C LEU A 162 -8.09 11.25 -4.61
N ALA A 163 -8.57 10.21 -3.91
CA ALA A 163 -8.17 8.83 -4.15
C ALA A 163 -8.53 8.40 -5.58
N ALA A 164 -9.69 8.82 -6.10
CA ALA A 164 -10.09 8.58 -7.48
C ALA A 164 -9.20 9.32 -8.50
N VAL A 165 -8.81 10.57 -8.22
CA VAL A 165 -7.87 11.34 -9.04
C VAL A 165 -6.48 10.71 -9.04
N VAL A 166 -5.98 10.29 -7.88
CA VAL A 166 -4.69 9.59 -7.75
C VAL A 166 -4.74 8.26 -8.51
N ALA A 167 -5.82 7.48 -8.36
CA ALA A 167 -6.02 6.24 -9.11
C ALA A 167 -6.11 6.45 -10.63
N ALA A 168 -6.62 7.59 -11.10
CA ALA A 168 -6.70 7.93 -12.51
C ALA A 168 -5.37 8.43 -13.12
N VAL A 169 -4.41 8.83 -12.27
CA VAL A 169 -3.09 9.35 -12.68
C VAL A 169 -1.97 8.30 -12.54
N VAL A 170 -2.20 7.25 -11.74
CA VAL A 170 -1.33 6.08 -11.59
C VAL A 170 -1.56 5.08 -12.73
#